data_AF-A0A1J8P1S9-F1
#
_entry.id   AF-A0A1J8P1S9-F1
#
_cell.length_a   1.000
_cell.length_b   1.000
_cell.length_c   1.000
_cell.angle_alpha   90.00
_cell.angle_beta   90.00
_cell.angle_gamma   90.00
#
_symmetry.space_group_name_H-M   'P 1'
#
loop_
_entity.id
_entity.type
_entity.pdbx_description
1 polymer ?
#
loop_
_entity_poly.entity_id
_entity_poly.type
_entity_poly.pdbx_seq_one_letter_code
_entity_poly.pdbx_strand_id
1 'polypeptide(L)'
;EVYQRVRCNITPLHRDSLLNFLQSNQGIVTATSVENLSALVFMIKQIDTKALNLIKRYPLVVLSERIKVFAQSIGFNQIKVAIETRDEGLLKAIQCSL
;
A
#
# COMPACT_ATOMS: atom_id res chain seq x y z
N GLU A 1 -2.01 12.85 24.88
CA GLU A 1 -1.50 12.17 23.68
C GLU A 1 -0.37 11.23 24.13
N VAL A 2 -0.47 9.91 23.89
CA VAL A 2 0.46 8.91 24.49
C VAL A 2 1.46 8.34 23.49
N TYR A 3 1.31 8.64 22.20
CA TYR A 3 2.26 8.31 21.14
C TYR A 3 2.12 9.27 19.97
N GLN A 4 3.15 9.37 19.15
CA GLN A 4 3.14 10.10 17.89
C GLN A 4 3.55 9.15 16.74
N ARG A 5 2.82 9.22 15.62
CA ARG A 5 3.23 8.51 14.40
C ARG A 5 4.30 9.33 13.68
N VAL A 6 5.41 8.69 13.35
CA VAL A 6 6.50 9.27 12.56
C VAL A 6 6.76 8.42 11.33
N ARG A 7 7.20 9.05 10.23
CA ARG A 7 7.66 8.31 9.05
C ARG A 7 8.99 7.65 9.38
N CYS A 8 9.18 6.41 8.93
CA CYS A 8 10.45 5.74 9.12
C CYS A 8 11.53 6.32 8.18
N ASN A 9 12.79 6.18 8.58
CA ASN A 9 13.93 6.50 7.73
C ASN A 9 14.03 5.51 6.57
N ILE A 10 14.39 6.01 5.39
CA ILE A 10 14.57 5.16 4.21
C ILE A 10 15.94 4.51 4.27
N THR A 11 16.00 3.19 4.17
CA THR A 11 17.22 2.39 4.19
C THR A 11 17.40 1.70 2.84
N PRO A 12 18.61 1.20 2.52
CA PRO A 12 18.83 0.39 1.33
C PRO A 12 17.90 -0.82 1.23
N LEU A 13 17.56 -1.45 2.36
CA LEU A 13 16.64 -2.59 2.39
C LEU A 13 15.24 -2.26 1.85
N HIS A 14 14.74 -1.04 2.06
CA HIS A 14 13.46 -0.61 1.48
C HIS A 14 13.56 -0.52 -0.06
N ARG A 15 14.68 -0.02 -0.58
CA ARG A 15 14.94 0.07 -2.02
C ARG A 15 15.01 -1.33 -2.64
N ASP A 16 15.80 -2.22 -2.05
CA ASP A 16 15.99 -3.57 -2.59
C ASP A 16 14.68 -4.36 -2.55
N SER A 17 13.92 -4.23 -1.45
CA SER A 17 12.61 -4.86 -1.31
C SER A 17 11.60 -4.34 -2.34
N LEU A 18 11.58 -3.03 -2.59
CA LEU A 18 10.72 -2.43 -3.62
C LEU A 18 11.10 -2.91 -5.02
N LEU A 19 12.39 -2.92 -5.36
CA LEU A 19 12.85 -3.38 -6.67
C LEU A 19 12.52 -4.85 -6.89
N ASN A 20 12.74 -5.71 -5.89
CA ASN A 20 12.39 -7.12 -5.97
C ASN A 20 10.88 -7.33 -6.12
N PHE A 21 10.05 -6.58 -5.37
CA PHE A 21 8.59 -6.64 -5.51
C PHE A 21 8.13 -6.28 -6.94
N LEU A 22 8.76 -5.27 -7.54
CA LEU A 22 8.39 -4.77 -8.88
C LEU A 22 8.85 -5.67 -10.03
N GLN A 23 9.66 -6.71 -9.78
CA GLN A 23 10.10 -7.65 -10.81
C GLN A 23 8.99 -8.60 -11.28
N SER A 24 7.88 -8.71 -10.54
CA SER A 24 6.74 -9.58 -10.85
C SER A 24 5.42 -8.83 -10.73
N ASN A 25 4.48 -9.08 -11.65
CA ASN A 25 3.14 -8.52 -11.60
C ASN A 25 2.18 -9.26 -10.65
N GLN A 26 2.65 -10.28 -9.91
CA GLN A 26 1.82 -11.12 -9.03
C GLN A 26 1.70 -10.58 -7.59
N GLY A 27 2.24 -9.39 -7.32
CA GLY A 27 2.19 -8.77 -5.99
C GLY A 27 0.83 -8.18 -5.63
N ILE A 28 0.59 -7.99 -4.33
CA ILE A 28 -0.56 -7.25 -3.81
C ILE A 28 -0.04 -6.23 -2.80
N VAL A 29 -0.55 -4.99 -2.88
CA VAL A 29 -0.26 -3.95 -1.90
C VAL A 29 -1.38 -3.91 -0.87
N THR A 30 -1.06 -3.69 0.39
CA THR A 30 -2.05 -3.52 1.44
C THR A 30 -1.83 -2.21 2.20
N ALA A 31 -2.91 -1.63 2.72
CA ALA A 31 -2.83 -0.47 3.60
C ALA A 31 -3.91 -0.50 4.69
N THR A 32 -3.49 -0.26 5.92
CA THR A 32 -4.36 -0.35 7.11
C THR A 32 -4.88 1.00 7.59
N SER A 33 -4.33 2.11 7.07
CA SER A 33 -4.78 3.47 7.35
C SER A 33 -4.40 4.42 6.22
N VAL A 34 -5.01 5.61 6.22
CA VAL A 34 -4.65 6.70 5.29
C VAL A 34 -3.21 7.15 5.53
N GLU A 35 -2.79 7.26 6.79
CA GLU A 35 -1.44 7.64 7.18
C GLU A 35 -0.41 6.61 6.74
N ASN A 36 -0.73 5.31 6.86
CA ASN A 36 0.14 4.23 6.38
C ASN A 36 0.29 4.26 4.84
N LEU A 37 -0.81 4.40 4.09
CA LEU A 37 -0.74 4.52 2.63
C LEU A 37 0.03 5.77 2.18
N SER A 38 -0.17 6.89 2.88
CA SER A 38 0.55 8.15 2.63
C SER A 38 2.05 8.00 2.86
N ALA A 39 2.44 7.32 3.95
CA ALA A 39 3.84 7.05 4.26
C ALA A 39 4.49 6.12 3.22
N LEU A 40 3.78 5.09 2.77
CA LEU A 40 4.24 4.19 1.71
C LEU A 40 4.48 4.95 0.41
N VAL A 41 3.51 5.74 -0.05
CA VAL A 41 3.61 6.54 -1.28
C VAL A 41 4.75 7.55 -1.20
N PHE A 42 4.91 8.20 -0.05
CA PHE A 42 6.03 9.10 0.19
C PHE A 42 7.37 8.36 0.09
N MET A 43 7.51 7.21 0.76
CA MET A 43 8.74 6.41 0.73
C MET A 43 9.10 5.98 -0.70
N ILE A 44 8.15 5.44 -1.45
CA ILE A 44 8.38 5.00 -2.83
C ILE A 44 8.81 6.17 -3.69
N LYS A 45 8.14 7.34 -3.56
CA LYS A 45 8.50 8.55 -4.32
C LYS A 45 9.93 9.01 -4.05
N GLN A 46 10.43 8.85 -2.81
CA GLN A 46 11.81 9.17 -2.45
C GLN A 46 12.81 8.13 -2.96
N ILE A 47 12.42 6.86 -3.07
CA ILE A 47 13.28 5.79 -3.61
C ILE A 47 13.39 5.90 -5.12
N ASP A 48 12.25 5.94 -5.82
CA ASP A 48 12.15 6.06 -7.28
C ASP A 48 10.75 6.56 -7.68
N THR A 49 10.69 7.71 -8.34
CA THR A 49 9.44 8.30 -8.82
C THR A 49 8.75 7.47 -9.90
N LYS A 50 9.49 6.68 -10.69
CA LYS A 50 8.92 5.78 -11.69
C LYS A 50 8.27 4.56 -11.04
N ALA A 51 8.89 4.02 -9.99
CA ALA A 51 8.35 2.93 -9.18
C ALA A 51 6.96 3.27 -8.61
N LEU A 52 6.69 4.54 -8.27
CA LEU A 52 5.38 4.95 -7.78
C LEU A 52 4.27 4.70 -8.81
N ASN A 53 4.53 4.97 -10.09
CA ASN A 53 3.54 4.73 -11.15
C ASN A 53 3.32 3.24 -11.40
N LEU A 54 4.34 2.42 -11.16
CA LEU A 54 4.22 0.96 -11.25
C LEU A 54 3.38 0.41 -10.10
N ILE A 55 3.66 0.81 -8.85
CA ILE A 55 2.93 0.33 -7.68
C ILE A 55 1.42 0.60 -7.77
N LYS A 56 1.01 1.73 -8.33
CA LYS A 56 -0.41 2.10 -8.49
C LYS A 56 -1.20 1.16 -9.41
N ARG A 57 -0.51 0.33 -10.20
CA ARG A 57 -1.12 -0.66 -11.10
C ARG A 57 -1.40 -1.99 -10.41
N TYR A 58 -0.77 -2.25 -9.26
CA TYR A 58 -1.00 -3.47 -8.49
C TYR A 58 -2.34 -3.40 -7.77
N PRO A 59 -2.99 -4.56 -7.52
CA PRO A 59 -4.14 -4.63 -6.63
C PRO A 59 -3.78 -4.07 -5.25
N LEU A 60 -4.61 -3.15 -4.76
CA LEU A 60 -4.52 -2.57 -3.42
C LEU A 60 -5.68 -3.08 -2.57
N VAL A 61 -5.38 -3.73 -1.45
CA VAL A 61 -6.38 -4.14 -0.46
C VAL A 61 -6.32 -3.22 0.75
N VAL A 62 -7.47 -2.66 1.15
CA VAL A 62 -7.56 -1.69 2.25
C VAL A 62 -8.63 -2.09 3.27
N LEU A 63 -8.50 -1.64 4.52
CA LEU A 63 -9.42 -2.01 5.59
C LEU A 63 -10.74 -1.22 5.62
N SER A 64 -10.86 -0.12 4.88
CA SER A 64 -12.09 0.69 4.91
C SER A 64 -12.30 1.52 3.66
N GLU A 65 -13.55 1.90 3.41
CA GLU A 65 -13.92 2.78 2.30
C GLU A 65 -13.20 4.14 2.38
N ARG A 66 -12.94 4.65 3.60
CA ARG A 66 -12.18 5.88 3.82
C ARG A 66 -10.78 5.81 3.20
N ILE A 67 -10.11 4.67 3.33
CA ILE A 67 -8.77 4.46 2.74
C ILE A 67 -8.90 4.31 1.23
N LYS A 68 -9.95 3.63 0.73
CA LYS A 68 -10.21 3.50 -0.71
C LYS A 68 -10.42 4.84 -1.39
N VAL A 69 -11.26 5.72 -0.85
CA VAL A 69 -11.48 7.08 -1.39
C VAL A 69 -10.17 7.85 -1.47
N PHE A 70 -9.35 7.79 -0.42
CA PHE A 70 -8.02 8.39 -0.43
C PHE A 70 -7.10 7.75 -1.49
N ALA A 71 -7.07 6.43 -1.60
CA ALA A 71 -6.27 5.71 -2.57
C ALA A 71 -6.64 6.05 -4.03
N GLN A 72 -7.94 6.19 -4.32
CA GLN A 72 -8.44 6.65 -5.61
C GLN A 72 -7.95 8.08 -5.92
N SER A 73 -8.01 8.98 -4.94
CA SER A 73 -7.58 10.38 -5.11
C SER A 73 -6.10 10.52 -5.48
N ILE A 74 -5.27 9.53 -5.11
CA ILE A 74 -3.84 9.51 -5.42
C ILE A 74 -3.49 8.57 -6.59
N GLY A 75 -4.50 8.03 -7.29
CA GLY A 75 -4.34 7.32 -8.57
C GLY A 75 -4.13 5.82 -8.48
N PHE A 76 -4.57 5.14 -7.42
CA PHE A 76 -4.71 3.68 -7.43
C PHE A 76 -6.00 3.30 -8.16
N ASN A 77 -5.91 2.34 -9.09
CA ASN A 77 -7.02 2.00 -9.98
C ASN A 77 -7.70 0.67 -9.63
N GLN A 78 -6.98 -0.24 -8.96
CA GLN A 78 -7.47 -1.56 -8.58
C GLN A 78 -7.52 -1.66 -7.07
N ILE A 79 -8.68 -1.41 -6.45
CA ILE A 79 -8.81 -1.32 -5.00
C ILE A 79 -9.92 -2.25 -4.51
N LYS A 80 -9.63 -3.11 -3.53
CA LYS A 80 -10.63 -3.88 -2.79
C LYS A 80 -10.64 -3.46 -1.32
N VAL A 81 -11.84 -3.41 -0.74
CA VAL A 81 -12.03 -3.13 0.68
C VAL A 81 -12.28 -4.47 1.38
N ALA A 82 -11.50 -4.74 2.42
CA ALA A 82 -11.72 -5.90 3.28
C ALA A 82 -13.08 -5.79 3.99
N ILE A 83 -13.80 -6.90 4.04
CA ILE A 83 -15.14 -6.96 4.67
C ILE A 83 -15.02 -6.71 6.18
N GLU A 84 -13.92 -7.16 6.78
CA GLU A 84 -13.62 -6.96 8.19
C GLU A 84 -12.27 -6.26 8.36
N THR A 85 -12.15 -5.41 9.38
CA THR A 85 -10.95 -4.62 9.67
C THR A 85 -9.86 -5.39 10.41
N ARG A 86 -9.99 -6.71 10.53
CA ARG A 86 -9.08 -7.62 11.23
C ARG A 86 -8.33 -8.48 10.20
N ASP A 87 -7.27 -9.13 10.64
CA ASP A 87 -6.37 -9.89 9.76
C ASP A 87 -7.08 -10.92 8.88
N GLU A 88 -8.09 -11.63 9.41
CA GLU A 88 -8.91 -12.57 8.63
C GLU A 88 -9.66 -11.92 7.47
N GLY A 89 -10.19 -10.72 7.68
CA GLY A 89 -10.88 -9.95 6.64
C GLY A 89 -9.93 -9.50 5.55
N LEU A 90 -8.72 -9.09 5.94
CA LEU A 90 -7.67 -8.71 5.00
C LEU A 90 -7.19 -9.91 4.17
N LEU A 91 -6.95 -11.06 4.80
CA LEU A 91 -6.55 -12.30 4.13
C LEU A 91 -7.58 -12.76 3.11
N LYS A 92 -8.88 -12.77 3.46
CA LYS A 92 -9.96 -13.11 2.53
C LYS A 92 -9.95 -12.18 1.32
N ALA A 93 -9.78 -10.87 1.54
CA ALA A 93 -9.75 -9.89 0.46
C ALA A 93 -8.52 -10.05 -0.46
N ILE A 94 -7.37 -10.45 0.09
CA ILE A 94 -6.16 -10.80 -0.69
C ILE A 94 -6.43 -12.03 -1.56
N GLN A 95 -6.98 -13.11 -0.99
CA GLN A 95 -7.27 -14.34 -1.72
C GLN A 95 -8.25 -14.13 -2.87
N CYS A 96 -9.28 -13.28 -2.68
CA CYS A 96 -10.19 -12.92 -3.76
C CYS A 96 -9.57 -11.99 -4.81
N SER A 97 -8.38 -11.43 -4.59
CA SER A 97 -7.68 -10.49 -5.48
C SER A 97 -6.58 -11.12 -6.33
N LEU A 98 -6.27 -12.40 -6.06
CA LEU A 98 -5.46 -13.27 -6.92
C LEU A 98 -6.32 -13.85 -8.05
#